data_AF-S2JJV1-F1
#
_entry.id   AF-S2JJV1-F1
#
_cell.length_a   1.000
_cell.length_b   1.000
_cell.length_c   1.000
_cell.angle_alpha   90.00
_cell.angle_beta   90.00
_cell.angle_gamma   90.00
#
_symmetry.space_group_name_H-M   'P 1'
#
loop_
_entity.id
_entity.type
_entity.pdbx_description
1 polymer ?
#
loop_
_entity_poly.entity_id
_entity_poly.type
_entity_poly.pdbx_seq_one_letter_code
_entity_poly.pdbx_strand_id
1 'polypeptide(L)'
;MSCHSCGGCFTGTGCSTIKLSKKEALNDSTRFQSLLDLATMQQQSMQQDKEHDHVIPTIMSELSKNVYASQTVLFKAFDELELSQFLDLAKCLYTANIVGVHIAWAAEYCKGNVPELLRILSAGTEEEQTLVLQHCDDSAEMHEMFGQLATGSVGRVSRTSV
;
A
#
# COMPACT_ATOMS: atom_id res chain seq x y z
N MET A 1 23.44 -11.29 -41.47
CA MET A 1 24.03 -10.54 -40.35
C MET A 1 23.85 -9.06 -40.63
N SER A 2 22.94 -8.42 -39.92
CA SER A 2 22.55 -7.01 -40.13
C SER A 2 22.43 -6.35 -38.77
N CYS A 3 23.45 -5.56 -38.43
CA CYS A 3 23.46 -4.68 -37.26
C CYS A 3 22.49 -3.53 -37.50
N HIS A 4 21.44 -3.42 -36.69
CA HIS A 4 20.73 -2.15 -36.48
C HIS A 4 20.82 -1.79 -35.00
N SER A 5 21.76 -0.87 -34.76
CA SER A 5 21.92 -0.10 -33.55
C SER A 5 20.68 0.79 -33.36
N CYS A 6 19.88 0.56 -32.32
CA CYS A 6 18.91 1.55 -31.85
C CYS A 6 19.64 2.49 -30.88
N GLY A 7 20.37 3.44 -31.46
CA GLY A 7 20.92 4.58 -30.73
C GLY A 7 19.84 5.60 -30.40
N GLY A 8 19.68 5.88 -29.11
CA GLY A 8 19.49 7.23 -28.59
C GLY A 8 18.06 7.81 -28.59
N CYS A 9 17.47 7.85 -27.40
CA CYS A 9 16.72 9.01 -26.89
C CYS A 9 16.99 9.14 -25.38
N PHE A 10 18.24 9.43 -25.04
CA PHE A 10 18.62 10.03 -23.76
C PHE A 10 18.61 11.55 -23.96
N THR A 11 17.45 12.17 -23.76
CA THR A 11 17.35 13.63 -23.55
C THR A 11 16.43 13.85 -22.37
N GLY A 12 17.03 14.35 -21.30
CA GLY A 12 16.37 14.57 -20.03
C GLY A 12 15.26 15.61 -20.11
N THR A 13 14.19 15.30 -19.40
CA THR A 13 13.34 16.27 -18.74
C THR A 13 13.07 15.71 -17.35
N GLY A 14 13.16 16.58 -16.35
CA GLY A 14 13.43 16.21 -14.97
C GLY A 14 12.47 15.19 -14.35
N CYS A 15 12.97 14.55 -13.30
CA CYS A 15 12.15 13.90 -12.29
C CYS A 15 11.22 14.97 -11.68
N SER A 16 10.08 15.19 -12.32
CA SER A 16 8.96 15.90 -11.73
C SER A 16 8.29 14.91 -10.80
N THR A 17 8.39 15.15 -9.50
CA THR A 17 7.39 14.67 -8.55
C THR A 17 6.06 15.32 -8.96
N ILE A 18 5.35 14.66 -9.88
CA ILE A 18 4.01 15.08 -10.29
C ILE A 18 3.16 14.97 -9.03
N LYS A 19 2.78 16.11 -8.48
CA LYS A 19 1.64 16.20 -7.56
C LYS A 19 0.45 15.65 -8.34
N LEU A 20 0.08 14.41 -8.04
CA LEU A 20 -1.09 13.73 -8.61
C LEU A 20 -2.26 14.71 -8.60
N SER A 21 -2.79 15.00 -9.78
CA SER A 21 -3.97 15.84 -9.89
C SER A 21 -5.13 15.13 -9.19
N LYS A 22 -6.10 15.90 -8.67
CA LYS A 22 -7.28 15.34 -7.98
C LYS A 22 -8.02 14.30 -8.83
N LYS A 23 -7.95 14.42 -10.17
CA LYS A 23 -8.53 13.49 -11.13
C LYS A 23 -7.77 12.16 -11.22
N GLU A 24 -6.45 12.18 -11.11
CA GLU A 24 -5.62 10.97 -11.09
C GLU A 24 -5.72 10.24 -9.75
N ALA A 25 -5.77 10.96 -8.63
CA ALA A 25 -6.01 10.36 -7.31
C ALA A 25 -7.39 9.67 -7.21
N LEU A 26 -8.43 10.27 -7.80
CA LEU A 26 -9.75 9.64 -7.90
C LEU A 26 -9.73 8.37 -8.75
N ASN A 27 -9.00 8.39 -9.88
CA ASN A 27 -8.85 7.25 -10.78
C ASN A 27 -8.08 6.11 -10.11
N ASP A 28 -7.04 6.44 -9.35
CA ASP A 28 -6.24 5.45 -8.60
C ASP A 28 -7.06 4.77 -7.50
N SER A 29 -7.87 5.53 -6.76
CA SER A 29 -8.80 4.96 -5.78
C SER A 29 -9.86 4.06 -6.42
N THR A 30 -10.38 4.42 -7.61
CA THR A 30 -11.35 3.56 -8.32
C THR A 30 -10.69 2.28 -8.82
N ARG A 31 -9.43 2.36 -9.26
CA ARG A 31 -8.64 1.22 -9.69
C ARG A 31 -8.38 0.25 -8.53
N PHE A 32 -7.94 0.75 -7.38
CA PHE A 32 -7.67 -0.11 -6.21
C PHE A 32 -8.95 -0.82 -5.73
N GLN A 33 -10.08 -0.10 -5.69
CA GLN A 33 -11.36 -0.72 -5.35
C GLN A 33 -11.75 -1.82 -6.34
N SER A 34 -11.51 -1.61 -7.65
CA SER A 34 -11.76 -2.63 -8.67
C SER A 34 -10.92 -3.89 -8.45
N LEU A 35 -9.67 -3.77 -7.97
CA LEU A 35 -8.83 -4.92 -7.63
C LEU A 35 -9.38 -5.71 -6.44
N LEU A 36 -9.87 -5.01 -5.40
CA LEU A 36 -10.51 -5.66 -4.25
C LEU A 36 -11.79 -6.40 -4.65
N ASP A 37 -12.58 -5.81 -5.54
CA ASP A 37 -13.82 -6.41 -6.05
C ASP A 37 -13.49 -7.67 -6.88
N LEU A 38 -12.49 -7.61 -7.77
CA LEU A 38 -12.02 -8.75 -8.55
C LEU A 38 -11.53 -9.91 -7.67
N ALA A 39 -10.73 -9.61 -6.64
CA ALA A 39 -10.24 -10.61 -5.70
C ALA A 39 -11.39 -11.30 -4.94
N THR A 40 -12.44 -10.55 -4.60
CA THR A 40 -13.64 -11.06 -3.94
C THR A 40 -14.46 -11.97 -4.86
N MET A 41 -14.58 -11.62 -6.15
CA MET A 41 -15.30 -12.42 -7.15
C MET A 41 -14.58 -13.73 -7.48
N GLN A 42 -13.24 -13.73 -7.46
CA GLN A 42 -12.43 -14.94 -7.65
C GLN A 42 -12.65 -15.97 -6.52
N GLN A 43 -12.91 -15.52 -5.30
CA GLN A 43 -13.24 -16.42 -4.18
C GLN A 43 -14.51 -17.26 -4.43
N GLN A 44 -15.44 -16.77 -5.24
CA GLN A 44 -16.71 -17.44 -5.55
C GLN A 44 -16.60 -18.42 -6.73
N SER A 45 -15.58 -18.27 -7.57
CA SER A 45 -15.31 -19.13 -8.73
C SER A 45 -14.26 -20.18 -8.37
N MET A 46 -14.61 -21.07 -7.44
CA MET A 46 -13.80 -22.27 -7.21
C MET A 46 -13.83 -23.15 -8.46
N GLN A 47 -12.67 -23.26 -9.12
CA GLN A 47 -12.30 -24.12 -10.27
C GLN A 47 -12.20 -23.39 -11.62
N GLN A 48 -11.00 -23.47 -12.22
CA GLN A 48 -10.58 -22.95 -13.54
C GLN A 48 -10.16 -21.47 -13.48
N ASP A 49 -8.90 -21.04 -13.63
CA ASP A 49 -7.75 -21.60 -14.34
C ASP A 49 -6.44 -21.07 -13.74
N LYS A 50 -5.35 -21.82 -13.92
CA LYS A 50 -3.96 -21.47 -13.54
C LYS A 50 -3.35 -20.32 -14.35
N GLU A 51 -4.15 -19.61 -15.13
CA GLU A 51 -3.70 -18.57 -16.04
C GLU A 51 -3.97 -17.21 -15.39
N HIS A 52 -3.01 -16.78 -14.57
CA HIS A 52 -2.86 -15.41 -14.05
C HIS A 52 -3.73 -14.98 -12.87
N ASP A 53 -3.58 -15.67 -11.73
CA ASP A 53 -4.00 -15.14 -10.43
C ASP A 53 -2.98 -14.13 -9.88
N HIS A 54 -2.87 -12.97 -10.56
CA HIS A 54 -1.96 -11.90 -10.20
C HIS A 54 -2.63 -10.80 -9.36
N VAL A 55 -3.92 -10.94 -9.03
CA VAL A 55 -4.68 -9.87 -8.37
C VAL A 55 -4.13 -9.58 -6.98
N ILE A 56 -3.94 -10.62 -6.15
CA ILE A 56 -3.36 -10.47 -4.80
C ILE A 56 -1.92 -9.93 -4.88
N PRO A 57 -1.00 -10.48 -5.70
CA PRO A 57 0.32 -9.88 -5.92
C PRO A 57 0.26 -8.41 -6.38
N THR A 58 -0.73 -8.04 -7.19
CA THR A 58 -0.91 -6.66 -7.67
C THR A 58 -1.34 -5.74 -6.54
N ILE A 59 -2.32 -6.15 -5.72
CA ILE A 59 -2.74 -5.42 -4.51
C ILE A 59 -1.53 -5.20 -3.57
N MET A 60 -0.74 -6.24 -3.33
CA MET A 60 0.46 -6.13 -2.50
C MET A 60 1.51 -5.19 -3.10
N SER A 61 1.70 -5.21 -4.42
CA SER A 61 2.62 -4.31 -5.13
C SER A 61 2.17 -2.84 -5.01
N GLU A 62 0.88 -2.57 -5.20
CA GLU A 62 0.32 -1.22 -5.10
C GLU A 62 0.43 -0.67 -3.66
N LEU A 63 0.12 -1.49 -2.66
CA LEU A 63 0.24 -1.11 -1.24
C LEU A 63 1.69 -0.91 -0.81
N SER A 64 2.59 -1.82 -1.19
CA SER A 64 3.99 -1.77 -0.75
C SER A 64 4.81 -0.67 -1.42
N LYS A 65 4.38 -0.15 -2.58
CA LYS A 65 5.11 0.87 -3.36
C LYS A 65 6.62 0.55 -3.51
N ASN A 66 6.94 -0.73 -3.74
CA ASN A 66 8.31 -1.26 -3.84
C ASN A 66 9.15 -1.21 -2.53
N VAL A 67 8.53 -1.04 -1.37
CA VAL A 67 9.19 -1.14 -0.07
C VAL A 67 9.20 -2.59 0.39
N TYR A 68 10.38 -3.21 0.40
CA TYR A 68 10.57 -4.63 0.73
C TYR A 68 10.03 -5.01 2.13
N ALA A 69 10.25 -4.17 3.14
CA ALA A 69 9.76 -4.42 4.49
C ALA A 69 8.22 -4.50 4.53
N SER A 70 7.55 -3.56 3.85
CA SER A 70 6.09 -3.53 3.71
C SER A 70 5.57 -4.72 2.91
N GLN A 71 6.27 -5.11 1.85
CA GLN A 71 5.92 -6.31 1.09
C GLN A 71 5.99 -7.58 1.97
N THR A 72 7.01 -7.69 2.83
CA THR A 72 7.16 -8.80 3.78
C THR A 72 6.00 -8.84 4.78
N VAL A 73 5.56 -7.68 5.28
CA VAL A 73 4.39 -7.58 6.16
C VAL A 73 3.12 -8.05 5.44
N LEU A 74 2.93 -7.65 4.18
CA LEU A 74 1.74 -8.02 3.41
C LEU A 74 1.71 -9.52 3.08
N PHE A 75 2.86 -10.14 2.78
CA PHE A 75 2.93 -11.60 2.65
C PHE A 75 2.56 -12.30 3.95
N LYS A 76 3.14 -11.86 5.07
CA LYS A 76 2.78 -12.38 6.39
C LYS A 76 1.28 -12.23 6.67
N ALA A 77 0.70 -11.08 6.32
CA ALA A 77 -0.73 -10.83 6.48
C ALA A 77 -1.59 -11.81 5.70
N PHE A 78 -1.18 -12.10 4.45
CA PHE A 78 -1.89 -13.05 3.61
C PHE A 78 -1.76 -14.50 4.10
N ASP A 79 -0.63 -14.85 4.73
CA ASP A 79 -0.42 -16.17 5.34
C ASP A 79 -1.19 -16.35 6.67
N GLU A 80 -1.35 -15.27 7.46
CA GLU A 80 -1.98 -15.33 8.79
C GLU A 80 -3.49 -15.06 8.79
N LEU A 81 -4.03 -14.40 7.77
CA LEU A 81 -5.43 -14.00 7.68
C LEU A 81 -6.20 -14.82 6.64
N GLU A 82 -7.51 -14.95 6.82
CA GLU A 82 -8.37 -15.39 5.72
C GLU A 82 -8.37 -14.35 4.59
N LEU A 83 -8.67 -14.78 3.36
CA LEU A 83 -8.67 -13.87 2.19
C LEU A 83 -9.56 -12.64 2.42
N SER A 84 -10.77 -12.81 2.96
CA SER A 84 -11.68 -11.71 3.28
C SER A 84 -11.06 -10.71 4.25
N GLN A 85 -10.42 -11.20 5.32
CA GLN A 85 -9.73 -10.39 6.32
C GLN A 85 -8.52 -9.67 5.75
N PHE A 86 -7.76 -10.32 4.86
CA PHE A 86 -6.66 -9.69 4.14
C PHE A 86 -7.17 -8.55 3.23
N LEU A 87 -8.26 -8.77 2.50
CA LEU A 87 -8.86 -7.74 1.64
C LEU A 87 -9.41 -6.57 2.47
N ASP A 88 -10.00 -6.84 3.62
CA ASP A 88 -10.44 -5.80 4.57
C ASP A 88 -9.24 -5.00 5.11
N LEU A 89 -8.14 -5.68 5.48
CA LEU A 89 -6.91 -5.01 5.88
C LEU A 89 -6.37 -4.13 4.75
N ALA A 90 -6.29 -4.66 3.52
CA ALA A 90 -5.82 -3.94 2.34
C ALA A 90 -6.65 -2.67 2.08
N LYS A 91 -7.97 -2.78 2.22
CA LYS A 91 -8.91 -1.65 2.12
C LYS A 91 -8.66 -0.60 3.20
N CYS A 92 -8.53 -1.01 4.46
CA CYS A 92 -8.24 -0.12 5.58
C CYS A 92 -6.91 0.62 5.38
N LEU A 93 -5.85 -0.11 5.02
CA LEU A 93 -4.52 0.46 4.76
C LEU A 93 -4.57 1.52 3.65
N TYR A 94 -5.20 1.20 2.52
CA TYR A 94 -5.31 2.13 1.40
C TYR A 94 -6.14 3.38 1.77
N THR A 95 -7.28 3.18 2.44
CA THR A 95 -8.18 4.28 2.85
C THR A 95 -7.51 5.24 3.82
N ALA A 96 -6.71 4.71 4.75
CA ALA A 96 -5.93 5.50 5.70
C ALA A 96 -4.64 6.08 5.08
N ASN A 97 -4.36 5.85 3.80
CA ASN A 97 -3.10 6.18 3.13
C ASN A 97 -1.86 5.58 3.84
N ILE A 98 -2.03 4.43 4.50
CA ILE A 98 -0.94 3.62 5.07
C ILE A 98 -0.39 2.75 3.94
N VAL A 99 0.49 3.34 3.15
CA VAL A 99 1.11 2.72 1.96
C VAL A 99 2.61 2.93 1.98
N GLY A 100 3.34 2.11 1.23
CA GLY A 100 4.79 2.13 1.23
C GLY A 100 5.32 1.80 2.62
N VAL A 101 6.30 2.58 3.07
CA VAL A 101 7.00 2.37 4.35
C VAL A 101 6.07 2.44 5.57
N HIS A 102 4.93 3.16 5.51
CA HIS A 102 3.98 3.25 6.61
C HIS A 102 3.44 1.88 7.04
N ILE A 103 3.30 0.92 6.12
CA ILE A 103 2.84 -0.43 6.45
C ILE A 103 3.83 -1.13 7.40
N ALA A 104 5.13 -0.95 7.18
CA ALA A 104 6.15 -1.51 8.06
C ALA A 104 6.08 -0.89 9.47
N TRP A 105 5.89 0.42 9.57
CA TRP A 105 5.74 1.11 10.86
C TRP A 105 4.44 0.77 11.58
N ALA A 106 3.32 0.66 10.86
CA ALA A 106 2.06 0.23 11.43
C ALA A 106 2.17 -1.20 11.99
N ALA A 107 2.84 -2.10 11.27
CA ALA A 107 3.12 -3.44 11.77
C ALA A 107 4.08 -3.42 12.97
N GLU A 108 5.11 -2.57 12.97
CA GLU A 108 6.05 -2.42 14.08
C GLU A 108 5.35 -1.95 15.37
N TYR A 109 4.43 -0.98 15.27
CA TYR A 109 3.57 -0.55 16.38
C TYR A 109 2.83 -1.74 17.01
N CYS A 110 2.26 -2.60 16.17
CA CYS A 110 1.59 -3.83 16.58
C CYS A 110 2.56 -4.99 16.90
N LYS A 111 3.87 -4.73 16.99
CA LYS A 111 4.94 -5.73 17.24
C LYS A 111 4.90 -6.91 16.25
N GLY A 112 4.50 -6.62 15.01
CA GLY A 112 4.33 -7.60 13.93
C GLY A 112 3.08 -8.47 14.05
N ASN A 113 2.15 -8.21 14.98
CA ASN A 113 0.88 -8.93 15.09
C ASN A 113 -0.12 -8.37 14.06
N VAL A 114 -0.27 -9.05 12.92
CA VAL A 114 -1.13 -8.59 11.83
C VAL A 114 -2.62 -8.66 12.18
N PRO A 115 -3.14 -9.73 12.83
CA PRO A 115 -4.52 -9.73 13.31
C PRO A 115 -4.87 -8.54 14.20
N GLU A 116 -3.94 -8.11 15.07
CA GLU A 116 -4.13 -6.93 15.90
C GLU A 116 -4.16 -5.64 15.08
N LEU A 117 -3.29 -5.51 14.07
CA LEU A 117 -3.30 -4.37 13.14
C LEU A 117 -4.65 -4.28 12.40
N LEU A 118 -5.16 -5.40 11.88
CA LEU A 118 -6.48 -5.45 11.27
C LEU A 118 -7.57 -5.07 12.27
N ARG A 119 -7.54 -5.60 13.49
CA ARG A 119 -8.52 -5.26 14.54
C ARG A 119 -8.55 -3.77 14.79
N ILE A 120 -7.40 -3.13 15.01
CA ILE A 120 -7.32 -1.69 15.28
C ILE A 120 -7.90 -0.90 14.10
N LEU A 121 -7.45 -1.19 12.87
CA LEU A 121 -7.83 -0.41 11.69
C LEU A 121 -9.29 -0.63 11.23
N SER A 122 -9.91 -1.77 11.55
CA SER A 122 -11.27 -2.10 11.10
C SER A 122 -12.34 -1.87 12.18
N ALA A 123 -12.02 -2.20 13.43
CA ALA A 123 -12.99 -2.25 14.54
C ALA A 123 -12.46 -1.63 15.84
N GLY A 124 -11.24 -1.07 15.83
CA GLY A 124 -10.66 -0.39 16.98
C GLY A 124 -11.38 0.91 17.32
N THR A 125 -11.14 1.42 18.52
CA THR A 125 -11.66 2.73 18.90
C THR A 125 -10.97 3.83 18.09
N GLU A 126 -11.60 5.01 17.99
CA GLU A 126 -10.99 6.19 17.34
C GLU A 126 -9.62 6.53 17.96
N GLU A 127 -9.48 6.34 19.27
CA GLU A 127 -8.22 6.54 19.98
C GLU A 127 -7.14 5.54 19.53
N GLU A 128 -7.47 4.24 19.45
CA GLU A 128 -6.53 3.21 18.98
C GLU A 128 -6.07 3.47 17.54
N GLN A 129 -7.01 3.81 16.66
CA GLN A 129 -6.70 4.15 15.27
C GLN A 129 -5.81 5.39 15.20
N THR A 130 -6.16 6.44 15.96
CA THR A 130 -5.38 7.68 16.01
C THR A 130 -3.94 7.44 16.46
N LEU A 131 -3.71 6.55 17.44
CA LEU A 131 -2.38 6.24 17.92
C LEU A 131 -1.52 5.53 16.86
N VAL A 132 -2.08 4.57 16.12
CA VAL A 132 -1.37 3.91 15.01
C VAL A 132 -1.02 4.90 13.91
N LEU A 133 -1.99 5.76 13.54
CA LEU A 133 -1.80 6.77 12.51
C LEU A 133 -0.75 7.82 12.93
N GLN A 134 -0.81 8.27 14.18
CA GLN A 134 0.17 9.21 14.73
C GLN A 134 1.57 8.58 14.74
N HIS A 135 1.71 7.31 15.14
CA HIS A 135 2.98 6.60 15.09
C HIS A 135 3.56 6.56 13.66
N CYS A 136 2.72 6.37 12.64
CA CYS A 136 3.14 6.41 11.24
C CYS A 136 3.59 7.81 10.81
N ASP A 137 2.86 8.86 11.19
CA ASP A 137 3.22 10.26 10.89
C ASP A 137 4.53 10.66 11.58
N ASP A 138 4.71 10.30 12.84
CA ASP A 138 5.93 10.58 13.63
C ASP A 138 7.13 9.86 13.01
N SER A 139 6.94 8.59 12.61
CA SER A 139 7.99 7.81 11.95
C SER A 139 8.36 8.40 10.59
N ALA A 140 7.39 8.93 9.84
CA ALA A 140 7.64 9.64 8.59
C ALA A 140 8.48 10.90 8.80
N GLU A 141 8.13 11.71 9.81
CA GLU A 141 8.89 12.92 10.16
C GLU A 141 10.33 12.58 10.56
N MET A 142 10.51 11.57 11.41
CA MET A 142 11.83 11.11 11.82
C MET A 142 12.64 10.60 10.63
N HIS A 143 12.04 9.81 9.74
CA HIS A 143 12.70 9.32 8.54
C HIS A 143 13.15 10.46 7.61
N GLU A 144 12.32 11.50 7.46
CA GLU A 144 12.66 12.68 6.66
C GLU A 144 13.82 13.46 7.30
N MET A 145 13.76 13.71 8.61
CA MET A 145 14.76 14.50 9.33
C MET A 145 16.13 13.82 9.34
N PHE A 146 16.19 12.52 9.67
CA PHE A 146 17.45 11.79 9.74
C PHE A 146 17.94 11.30 8.37
N GLY A 147 17.04 11.13 7.40
CA GLY A 147 17.36 10.78 6.02
C GLY A 147 17.78 11.97 5.16
N GLN A 148 17.75 13.20 5.69
CA GLN A 148 17.96 14.45 4.93
C GLN A 148 17.03 14.58 3.71
N LEU A 149 15.81 14.05 3.83
CA LEU A 149 14.80 14.12 2.78
C LEU A 149 14.02 15.43 2.89
N ALA A 150 13.40 15.86 1.80
CA ALA A 150 12.50 17.01 1.84
C ALA A 150 11.30 16.69 2.75
N THR A 151 10.89 17.66 3.57
CA THR A 151 9.70 17.53 4.42
C THR A 151 8.47 17.19 3.59
N GLY A 152 7.72 16.17 4.02
CA GLY A 152 6.53 15.67 3.32
C GLY A 152 6.82 14.75 2.14
N SER A 153 8.08 14.39 1.87
CA SER A 153 8.44 13.48 0.77
C SER A 153 7.95 12.05 0.99
N VAL A 154 7.79 11.61 2.24
CA VAL A 154 7.25 10.28 2.58
C VAL A 154 5.72 10.24 2.46
N GLY A 155 5.06 11.40 2.47
CA GLY A 155 3.61 11.52 2.60
C GLY A 155 3.16 11.45 4.07
N ARG A 156 1.86 11.58 4.30
CA ARG A 156 1.23 11.49 5.62
C ARG A 156 -0.02 10.64 5.56
N VAL A 157 -0.37 10.01 6.67
CA VAL A 157 -1.57 9.16 6.73
C VAL A 157 -2.84 10.01 6.85
N SER A 158 -3.95 9.51 6.32
CA SER A 158 -5.21 10.24 6.31
C SER A 158 -5.99 10.02 7.60
N ARG A 159 -6.27 11.11 8.31
CA ARG A 159 -7.16 11.13 9.49
C ARG A 159 -8.58 11.46 9.05
N THR A 160 -9.17 10.58 8.26
CA THR A 160 -10.59 10.74 7.92
C THR A 160 -11.39 10.08 9.02
N SER A 161 -11.93 10.91 9.92
CA SER A 161 -13.00 10.50 10.84
C SER A 161 -14.15 9.93 10.01
N VAL A 162 -14.54 8.69 10.30
CA VAL A 162 -15.82 8.13 9.79
C VAL A 162 -16.97 8.84 10.51
#